data_AF-A0A1A8S494-F1
#
_entry.id   AF-A0A1A8S494-F1
#
_cell.length_a   1.000
_cell.length_b   1.000
_cell.length_c   1.000
_cell.angle_alpha   90.00
_cell.angle_beta   90.00
_cell.angle_gamma   90.00
#
_symmetry.space_group_name_H-M   'P 1'
#
loop_
_entity.id
_entity.type
_entity.pdbx_description
1 polymer ?
#
loop_
_entity_poly.entity_id
_entity_poly.type
_entity_poly.pdbx_seq_one_letter_code
_entity_poly.pdbx_strand_id
1 'polypeptide(L)'
;LREELEQIVLKAMLCCPGNPSISPAQLPWLARLEASVSGGSVHVVITHSSLGEGISESLRTLSDRPPHQQRCLPTYVVIICASKISGNEFCVLVLGKYQARALAEGMLTTNEFLKEISYELITGKVSVLASHFKTTSLGDNLDKQLVRYQRRRKGQVIQPFQGDVTDHIHSQEAASMSPPP
;
A
#
# COMPACT_ATOMS: atom_id res chain seq x y z
N LEU A 1 5.96 12.32 -7.62
CA LEU A 1 4.73 11.73 -7.02
C LEU A 1 4.07 12.61 -5.94
N ARG A 2 4.71 12.92 -4.80
CA ARG A 2 4.13 13.85 -3.79
C ARG A 2 3.82 15.22 -4.41
N GLU A 3 4.81 15.79 -5.07
CA GLU A 3 4.70 17.09 -5.74
C GLU A 3 3.65 17.05 -6.87
N GLU A 4 3.57 15.97 -7.64
CA GLU A 4 2.56 15.81 -8.68
C GLU A 4 1.15 15.70 -8.12
N LEU A 5 0.97 14.96 -7.02
CA LEU A 5 -0.31 14.87 -6.32
C LEU A 5 -0.70 16.24 -5.74
N GLU A 6 0.24 16.95 -5.13
CA GLU A 6 0.03 18.31 -4.64
C GLU A 6 -0.35 19.27 -5.79
N GLN A 7 0.30 19.14 -6.95
CA GLN A 7 -0.04 19.92 -8.16
C GLN A 7 -1.41 19.56 -8.74
N ILE A 8 -1.81 18.28 -8.72
CA ILE A 8 -3.15 17.84 -9.12
C ILE A 8 -4.20 18.41 -8.16
N VAL A 9 -3.95 18.36 -6.85
CA VAL A 9 -4.83 18.92 -5.82
C VAL A 9 -4.93 20.44 -5.95
N LEU A 10 -3.81 21.14 -6.14
CA LEU A 10 -3.76 22.58 -6.40
C LEU A 10 -4.52 22.96 -7.68
N LYS A 11 -4.33 22.23 -8.78
CA LYS A 11 -5.09 22.45 -10.02
C LYS A 11 -6.58 22.19 -9.81
N ALA A 12 -6.96 21.13 -9.11
CA ALA A 12 -8.36 20.83 -8.83
C ALA A 12 -9.03 21.93 -7.98
N MET A 13 -8.30 22.49 -7.00
CA MET A 13 -8.76 23.63 -6.20
C MET A 13 -8.88 24.92 -7.04
N LEU A 14 -7.94 25.17 -7.95
CA LEU A 14 -7.93 26.35 -8.83
C LEU A 14 -9.00 26.30 -9.94
N CYS A 15 -9.40 25.10 -10.39
CA CYS A 15 -10.46 24.93 -11.37
C CYS A 15 -11.87 25.26 -10.84
N CYS A 16 -12.02 25.55 -9.55
CA CYS A 16 -13.31 25.83 -8.90
C CYS A 16 -13.36 27.23 -8.27
N PRO A 17 -13.36 28.33 -9.05
CA PRO A 17 -13.51 29.66 -8.48
C PRO A 17 -14.94 29.83 -7.94
N GLY A 18 -15.09 29.87 -6.61
CA GLY A 18 -16.34 30.29 -5.94
C GLY A 18 -17.37 29.21 -5.59
N ASN A 19 -17.01 27.92 -5.53
CA ASN A 19 -17.95 26.89 -5.10
C ASN A 19 -18.15 26.89 -3.58
N PRO A 20 -19.40 26.68 -3.07
CA PRO A 20 -19.64 26.49 -1.65
C PRO A 20 -18.81 25.32 -1.11
N SER A 21 -18.25 25.47 0.09
CA SER A 21 -17.42 24.43 0.69
C SER A 21 -18.21 23.12 0.82
N ILE A 22 -17.71 22.07 0.19
CA ILE A 22 -18.32 20.74 0.28
C ILE A 22 -18.16 20.29 1.73
N SER A 23 -19.28 20.15 2.43
CA SER A 23 -19.27 19.64 3.79
C SER A 23 -18.87 18.15 3.79
N PRO A 24 -18.18 17.66 4.84
CA PRO A 24 -17.86 16.23 4.95
C PRO A 24 -19.09 15.31 4.84
N ALA A 25 -20.28 15.81 5.20
CA ALA A 25 -21.55 15.09 5.07
C ALA A 25 -21.99 14.87 3.61
N GLN A 26 -21.52 15.70 2.66
CA GLN A 26 -21.83 15.58 1.23
C GLN A 26 -20.90 14.59 0.50
N LEU A 27 -19.70 14.34 1.03
CA LEU A 27 -18.70 13.48 0.39
C LEU A 27 -19.20 12.06 0.10
N PRO A 28 -19.92 11.36 1.01
CA PRO A 28 -20.45 10.03 0.72
C PRO A 28 -21.43 10.01 -0.46
N TRP A 29 -22.22 11.07 -0.63
CA TRP A 29 -23.15 11.17 -1.75
C TRP A 29 -22.41 11.47 -3.07
N LEU A 30 -21.50 12.43 -3.06
CA LEU A 30 -20.67 12.78 -4.23
C LEU A 30 -19.82 11.59 -4.70
N ALA A 31 -19.18 10.87 -3.78
CA ALA A 31 -18.38 9.70 -4.11
C ALA A 31 -19.20 8.62 -4.81
N ARG A 32 -20.44 8.38 -4.35
CA ARG A 32 -21.36 7.43 -4.99
C ARG A 32 -21.87 7.92 -6.34
N LEU A 33 -22.13 9.22 -6.48
CA LEU A 33 -22.53 9.83 -7.75
C LEU A 33 -21.43 9.62 -8.80
N GLU A 34 -20.19 9.98 -8.48
CA GLU A 34 -19.04 9.78 -9.38
C GLU A 34 -18.78 8.29 -9.67
N ALA A 35 -18.89 7.42 -8.66
CA ALA A 35 -18.74 5.99 -8.88
C ALA A 35 -19.82 5.38 -9.77
N SER A 36 -21.01 6.00 -9.88
CA SER A 36 -22.13 5.47 -10.68
C SER A 36 -21.81 5.37 -12.17
N VAL A 37 -20.96 6.26 -12.70
CA VAL A 37 -20.54 6.23 -14.11
C VAL A 37 -19.41 5.24 -14.39
N SER A 38 -18.86 4.58 -13.37
CA SER A 38 -17.73 3.64 -13.50
C SER A 38 -18.09 2.25 -14.04
N GLY A 39 -19.38 1.99 -14.29
CA GLY A 39 -19.85 0.66 -14.70
C GLY A 39 -19.58 -0.44 -13.66
N GLY A 40 -19.49 -0.08 -12.37
CA GLY A 40 -19.20 -1.02 -11.28
C GLY A 40 -17.71 -1.26 -11.02
N SER A 41 -16.82 -0.58 -11.73
CA SER A 41 -15.37 -0.68 -11.54
C SER A 41 -14.88 0.00 -10.26
N VAL A 42 -15.62 1.00 -9.77
CA VAL A 42 -15.35 1.70 -8.50
C VAL A 42 -16.38 1.27 -7.46
N HIS A 43 -15.91 0.82 -6.29
CA HIS A 43 -16.75 0.48 -5.16
C HIS A 43 -16.55 1.50 -4.03
N VAL A 44 -17.64 2.05 -3.51
CA VAL A 44 -17.62 3.06 -2.44
C VAL A 44 -18.09 2.43 -1.15
N VAL A 45 -17.19 2.37 -0.16
CA VAL A 45 -17.48 1.96 1.21
C VAL A 45 -17.47 3.20 2.09
N ILE A 46 -18.45 3.31 2.99
CA ILE A 46 -18.58 4.47 3.89
C ILE A 46 -18.49 3.99 5.32
N THR A 47 -17.54 4.56 6.04
CA THR A 47 -17.29 4.31 7.46
C THR A 47 -17.46 5.61 8.25
N HIS A 48 -18.09 5.54 9.42
CA HIS A 48 -18.31 6.68 10.30
C HIS A 48 -17.33 6.62 11.47
N SER A 49 -16.05 6.86 11.19
CA SER A 49 -14.97 6.61 12.17
C SER A 49 -13.64 7.22 11.72
N SER A 50 -12.57 6.91 12.45
CA SER A 50 -11.20 7.35 12.16
C SER A 50 -10.63 6.69 10.89
N LEU A 51 -9.48 7.22 10.43
CA LEU A 51 -8.74 6.63 9.33
C LEU A 51 -8.38 5.14 9.58
N GLY A 52 -8.02 4.78 10.82
CA GLY A 52 -7.67 3.39 11.18
C GLY A 52 -8.83 2.39 11.05
N GLU A 53 -10.05 2.82 11.37
CA GLU A 53 -11.24 2.02 11.15
C GLU A 53 -11.58 1.90 9.66
N GLY A 54 -11.39 2.98 8.88
CA GLY A 54 -11.53 2.94 7.42
C GLY A 54 -10.57 1.93 6.77
N ILE A 55 -9.33 1.85 7.27
CA ILE A 55 -8.34 0.85 6.83
C ILE A 55 -8.81 -0.56 7.17
N SER A 56 -9.22 -0.78 8.43
CA SER A 56 -9.66 -2.09 8.92
C SER A 56 -10.86 -2.61 8.12
N GLU A 57 -11.85 -1.76 7.85
CA GLU A 57 -13.03 -2.13 7.07
C GLU A 57 -12.72 -2.37 5.59
N SER A 58 -11.79 -1.60 5.01
CA SER A 58 -11.30 -1.84 3.65
C SER A 58 -10.63 -3.22 3.54
N LEU A 59 -9.77 -3.59 4.50
CA LEU A 59 -9.12 -4.90 4.53
C LEU A 59 -10.11 -6.04 4.75
N ARG A 60 -11.11 -5.86 5.62
CA ARG A 60 -12.21 -6.82 5.81
C ARG A 60 -12.98 -7.04 4.50
N THR A 61 -13.39 -5.97 3.84
CA THR A 61 -14.15 -6.03 2.57
C THR A 61 -13.37 -6.73 1.45
N LEU A 62 -12.05 -6.57 1.42
CA LEU A 62 -11.17 -7.27 0.49
C LEU A 62 -11.04 -8.76 0.82
N SER A 63 -11.10 -9.12 2.10
CA SER A 63 -10.92 -10.49 2.61
C SER A 63 -12.20 -11.33 2.48
N ASP A 64 -13.37 -10.75 2.78
CA ASP A 64 -14.69 -11.42 2.76
C ASP A 64 -15.31 -11.52 1.35
N ARG A 65 -14.54 -11.22 0.30
CA ARG A 65 -15.04 -11.25 -1.07
C ARG A 65 -15.30 -12.69 -1.54
N PRO A 66 -16.46 -12.98 -2.17
CA PRO A 66 -16.77 -14.29 -2.71
C PRO A 66 -15.67 -14.80 -3.67
N PRO A 67 -15.40 -16.12 -3.74
CA PRO A 67 -14.33 -16.69 -4.56
C PRO A 67 -14.39 -16.31 -6.04
N HIS A 68 -15.59 -16.09 -6.57
CA HIS A 68 -15.82 -15.66 -7.96
C HIS A 68 -15.42 -14.20 -8.23
N GLN A 69 -15.41 -13.35 -7.19
CA GLN A 69 -15.00 -11.93 -7.25
C GLN A 69 -13.55 -11.71 -6.81
N GLN A 70 -12.88 -12.71 -6.22
CA GLN A 70 -11.45 -12.63 -5.86
C GLN A 70 -10.52 -12.47 -7.08
N ARG A 71 -10.99 -12.80 -8.29
CA ARG A 71 -10.23 -12.57 -9.54
C ARG A 71 -10.12 -11.09 -9.94
N CYS A 72 -10.91 -10.20 -9.34
CA CYS A 72 -10.95 -8.78 -9.69
C CYS A 72 -10.74 -7.92 -8.43
N LEU A 73 -9.54 -8.04 -7.84
CA LEU A 73 -9.11 -7.13 -6.77
C LEU A 73 -8.94 -5.71 -7.35
N PRO A 74 -9.32 -4.67 -6.60
CA PRO A 74 -9.07 -3.30 -7.05
C PRO A 74 -7.56 -3.02 -7.09
N THR A 75 -7.12 -2.27 -8.09
CA THR A 75 -5.70 -1.90 -8.27
C THR A 75 -5.15 -1.10 -7.09
N TYR A 76 -6.00 -0.25 -6.52
CA TYR A 76 -5.73 0.56 -5.34
C TYR A 76 -7.05 0.84 -4.60
N VAL A 77 -6.95 1.20 -3.33
CA VAL A 77 -8.05 1.69 -2.49
C VAL A 77 -7.65 3.07 -1.98
N VAL A 78 -8.52 4.06 -2.16
CA VAL A 78 -8.34 5.41 -1.59
C VAL A 78 -9.30 5.56 -0.42
N ILE A 79 -8.77 5.90 0.74
CA ILE A 79 -9.51 6.20 1.96
C ILE A 79 -9.38 7.69 2.22
N ILE A 80 -10.52 8.38 2.32
CA ILE A 80 -10.58 9.81 2.61
C ILE A 80 -11.29 9.97 3.97
N CYS A 81 -10.57 10.47 4.95
CA CYS A 81 -11.08 10.81 6.27
C CYS A 81 -11.23 12.33 6.36
N ALA A 82 -12.46 12.82 6.19
CA ALA A 82 -12.76 14.25 6.26
C ALA A 82 -13.22 14.63 7.67
N SER A 83 -12.45 15.49 8.35
CA SER A 83 -12.76 16.00 9.68
C SER A 83 -12.89 17.52 9.68
N LYS A 84 -13.87 18.04 10.41
CA LYS A 84 -14.01 19.50 10.61
C LYS A 84 -12.93 20.07 11.54
N ILE A 85 -12.25 19.23 12.33
CA ILE A 85 -11.38 19.66 13.44
C ILE A 85 -9.89 19.46 13.10
N SER A 86 -9.55 18.38 12.39
CA SER A 86 -8.16 17.96 12.13
C SER A 86 -7.70 18.12 10.68
N GLY A 87 -8.52 18.73 9.81
CA GLY A 87 -8.28 18.75 8.37
C GLY A 87 -8.65 17.42 7.69
N ASN A 88 -8.46 17.34 6.37
CA ASN A 88 -8.70 16.11 5.62
C ASN A 88 -7.44 15.23 5.68
N GLU A 89 -7.59 14.03 6.24
CA GLU A 89 -6.59 12.98 6.20
C GLU A 89 -6.94 12.00 5.08
N PHE A 90 -5.94 11.44 4.40
CA PHE A 90 -6.20 10.40 3.40
C PHE A 90 -5.13 9.32 3.46
N CYS A 91 -5.50 8.13 3.01
CA CYS A 91 -4.62 6.98 2.86
C CYS A 91 -4.89 6.33 1.50
N VAL A 92 -3.84 5.92 0.80
CA VAL A 92 -3.95 5.12 -0.42
C VAL A 92 -3.32 3.76 -0.16
N LEU A 93 -4.11 2.69 -0.24
CA LEU A 93 -3.63 1.31 -0.16
C LEU A 93 -3.46 0.79 -1.57
N VAL A 94 -2.24 0.39 -1.92
CA VAL A 94 -1.95 -0.22 -3.21
C VAL A 94 -1.91 -1.73 -3.06
N LEU A 95 -2.83 -2.43 -3.74
CA LEU A 95 -3.09 -3.86 -3.52
C LEU A 95 -2.44 -4.76 -4.57
N GLY A 96 -1.98 -4.18 -5.69
CA GLY A 96 -1.29 -4.92 -6.75
C GLY A 96 0.23 -4.93 -6.54
N LYS A 97 0.84 -6.12 -6.63
CA LYS A 97 2.29 -6.31 -6.42
C LYS A 97 3.17 -5.43 -7.32
N TYR A 98 2.71 -5.15 -8.55
CA TYR A 98 3.40 -4.27 -9.50
C TYR A 98 3.29 -2.80 -9.11
N GLN A 99 2.08 -2.38 -8.76
CA GLN A 99 1.77 -1.01 -8.41
C GLN A 99 2.40 -0.66 -7.07
N ALA A 100 2.40 -1.59 -6.11
CA ALA A 100 3.06 -1.42 -4.82
C ALA A 100 4.57 -1.30 -4.98
N ARG A 101 5.16 -2.13 -5.84
CA ARG A 101 6.59 -2.05 -6.20
C ARG A 101 6.92 -0.72 -6.89
N ALA A 102 6.21 -0.36 -7.95
CA ALA A 102 6.41 0.88 -8.69
C ALA A 102 6.22 2.13 -7.81
N LEU A 103 5.23 2.11 -6.90
CA LEU A 103 5.02 3.18 -5.93
C LEU A 103 6.18 3.26 -4.93
N ALA A 104 6.60 2.13 -4.35
CA ALA A 104 7.72 2.11 -3.40
C ALA A 104 9.03 2.57 -4.05
N GLU A 105 9.33 2.06 -5.25
CA GLU A 105 10.51 2.43 -6.04
C GLU A 105 10.46 3.90 -6.51
N GLY A 106 9.25 4.48 -6.67
CA GLY A 106 9.06 5.88 -7.04
C GLY A 106 8.94 6.86 -5.87
N MET A 107 8.75 6.37 -4.64
CA MET A 107 8.63 7.21 -3.44
C MET A 107 9.99 7.61 -2.85
N LEU A 108 10.98 6.74 -2.99
CA LEU A 108 12.32 6.97 -2.48
C LEU A 108 13.31 6.62 -3.60
N THR A 109 14.25 7.53 -3.86
CA THR A 109 15.42 7.15 -4.64
C THR A 109 16.15 6.00 -3.94
N THR A 110 16.92 5.20 -4.69
CA THR A 110 17.72 4.10 -4.12
C THR A 110 18.57 4.56 -2.93
N ASN A 111 19.11 5.78 -2.99
CA ASN A 111 19.92 6.35 -1.92
C ASN A 111 19.07 6.70 -0.67
N GLU A 112 17.88 7.28 -0.85
CA GLU A 112 16.96 7.55 0.25
C GLU A 112 16.46 6.25 0.89
N PHE A 113 16.14 5.24 0.10
CA PHE A 113 15.74 3.93 0.59
C PHE A 113 16.86 3.25 1.40
N LEU A 114 18.10 3.27 0.91
CA LEU A 114 19.26 2.76 1.64
C LEU A 114 19.54 3.54 2.92
N LYS A 115 19.33 4.86 2.93
CA LYS A 115 19.43 5.69 4.14
C LYS A 115 18.37 5.30 5.17
N GLU A 116 17.14 5.05 4.74
CA GLU A 116 16.06 4.65 5.64
C GLU A 116 16.31 3.25 6.23
N ILE A 117 16.74 2.28 5.42
CA ILE A 117 17.19 0.97 5.91
C ILE A 117 18.32 1.14 6.93
N SER A 118 19.31 1.98 6.61
CA SER A 118 20.45 2.22 7.50
C SER A 118 20.00 2.86 8.82
N TYR A 119 19.06 3.81 8.77
CA TYR A 119 18.53 4.48 9.95
C TYR A 119 17.78 3.50 10.85
N GLU A 120 16.90 2.66 10.29
CA GLU A 120 16.17 1.63 11.03
C GLU A 120 17.10 0.57 11.65
N LEU A 121 18.19 0.22 10.95
CA LEU A 121 19.24 -0.68 11.47
C LEU A 121 20.02 -0.04 12.62
N ILE A 122 20.51 1.19 12.44
CA ILE A 122 21.35 1.89 13.42
C ILE A 122 20.54 2.28 14.67
N THR A 123 19.28 2.66 14.51
CA THR A 123 18.36 2.93 15.64
C THR A 123 17.90 1.66 16.35
N GLY A 124 18.30 0.47 15.86
CA GLY A 124 18.01 -0.80 16.50
C GLY A 124 16.56 -1.25 16.38
N LYS A 125 15.74 -0.64 15.53
CA LYS A 125 14.34 -1.08 15.35
C LYS A 125 14.25 -2.51 14.83
N VAL A 126 15.23 -2.95 14.03
CA VAL A 126 15.36 -4.35 13.60
C VAL A 126 15.64 -5.30 14.76
N SER A 127 16.45 -4.90 15.75
CA SER A 127 16.74 -5.73 16.92
C SER A 127 15.54 -5.80 17.87
N VAL A 128 14.75 -4.74 17.97
CA VAL A 128 13.46 -4.72 18.68
C VAL A 128 12.48 -5.71 18.03
N LEU A 129 12.36 -5.70 16.70
CA LEU A 129 11.48 -6.62 15.98
C LEU A 129 11.95 -8.08 16.10
N ALA A 130 13.26 -8.33 15.99
CA ALA A 130 13.83 -9.65 16.18
C ALA A 130 13.64 -10.17 17.62
N SER A 131 13.80 -9.30 18.62
CA SER A 131 13.52 -9.60 20.03
C SER A 131 12.05 -9.92 20.24
N HIS A 132 11.14 -9.11 19.69
CA HIS A 132 9.71 -9.34 19.73
C HIS A 132 9.34 -10.70 19.14
N PHE A 133 9.87 -11.06 17.96
CA PHE A 133 9.59 -12.38 17.40
C PHE A 133 10.14 -13.51 18.25
N LYS A 134 11.34 -13.37 18.82
CA LYS A 134 11.93 -14.36 19.74
C LYS A 134 11.12 -14.55 21.04
N THR A 135 10.49 -13.49 21.55
CA THR A 135 9.70 -13.54 22.78
C THR A 135 8.23 -13.91 22.55
N THR A 136 7.71 -13.70 21.34
CA THR A 136 6.38 -14.18 20.94
C THR A 136 6.39 -15.69 20.68
N SER A 137 5.21 -16.32 20.67
CA SER A 137 5.03 -17.74 20.27
C SER A 137 5.48 -18.05 18.83
N LEU A 138 5.87 -17.04 18.05
CA LEU A 138 6.46 -17.19 16.73
C LEU A 138 7.95 -17.50 16.76
N GLY A 139 8.74 -17.26 17.83
CA GLY A 139 10.21 -17.35 17.85
C GLY A 139 10.86 -18.46 17.02
N ASP A 140 11.11 -19.64 17.60
CA ASP A 140 11.71 -20.79 16.89
C ASP A 140 10.81 -21.34 15.75
N ASN A 141 9.53 -20.96 15.74
CA ASN A 141 8.61 -21.31 14.67
C ASN A 141 8.82 -20.43 13.44
N LEU A 142 9.29 -19.18 13.58
CA LEU A 142 9.45 -18.22 12.52
C LEU A 142 10.54 -18.69 11.58
N ASP A 143 11.70 -19.09 12.10
CA ASP A 143 12.78 -19.66 11.28
C ASP A 143 12.30 -20.93 10.56
N LYS A 144 11.54 -21.80 11.23
CA LYS A 144 10.93 -22.99 10.60
C LYS A 144 9.90 -22.61 9.52
N GLN A 145 9.11 -21.57 9.74
CA GLN A 145 8.11 -21.08 8.79
C GLN A 145 8.78 -20.37 7.60
N LEU A 146 9.87 -19.63 7.82
CA LEU A 146 10.69 -19.01 6.79
C LEU A 146 11.37 -20.08 5.93
N VAL A 147 11.93 -21.12 6.54
CA VAL A 147 12.47 -22.28 5.81
C VAL A 147 11.36 -23.00 5.03
N ARG A 148 10.18 -23.21 5.63
CA ARG A 148 9.02 -23.80 4.92
C ARG A 148 8.56 -22.91 3.77
N TYR A 149 8.59 -21.60 3.94
CA TYR A 149 8.22 -20.62 2.93
C TYR A 149 9.23 -20.62 1.77
N GLN A 150 10.53 -20.59 2.06
CA GLN A 150 11.60 -20.72 1.07
C GLN A 150 11.54 -22.06 0.32
N ARG A 151 11.27 -23.18 1.02
CA ARG A 151 11.05 -24.49 0.39
C ARG A 151 9.82 -24.51 -0.51
N ARG A 152 8.70 -23.92 -0.08
CA ARG A 152 7.49 -23.79 -0.91
C ARG A 152 7.76 -22.98 -2.19
N ARG A 153 8.64 -21.99 -2.10
CA ARG A 153 9.12 -21.23 -3.25
C ARG A 153 10.24 -21.90 -4.04
N LYS A 154 10.74 -23.08 -3.64
CA LYS A 154 11.84 -23.80 -4.32
C LYS A 154 13.07 -22.92 -4.57
N GLY A 155 13.40 -22.06 -3.60
CA GLY A 155 14.51 -21.11 -3.75
C GLY A 155 14.26 -19.99 -4.77
N GLN A 156 13.05 -19.85 -5.31
CA GLN A 156 12.71 -18.78 -6.23
C GLN A 156 12.32 -17.49 -5.50
N VAL A 157 12.87 -16.38 -5.97
CA VAL A 157 12.57 -15.02 -5.52
C VAL A 157 12.22 -14.16 -6.72
N ILE A 158 11.52 -13.06 -6.49
CA ILE A 158 11.20 -12.11 -7.56
C ILE A 158 12.51 -11.46 -8.03
N GLN A 159 12.66 -11.29 -9.34
CA GLN A 159 13.84 -10.64 -9.90
C GLN A 159 14.03 -9.22 -9.31
N PRO A 160 15.20 -8.94 -8.68
CA PRO A 160 15.44 -7.68 -7.98
C PRO A 160 15.48 -6.45 -8.89
N PHE A 161 16.06 -6.54 -10.08
CA PHE A 161 16.24 -5.39 -10.98
C PHE A 161 15.87 -5.77 -12.42
N GLN A 162 15.27 -4.83 -13.15
CA GLN A 162 14.97 -4.95 -14.60
C GLN A 162 14.16 -6.20 -14.99
N GLY A 163 13.36 -6.75 -14.07
CA GLY A 163 12.50 -7.91 -14.32
C GLY A 163 11.04 -7.59 -13.98
N ASP A 164 10.13 -8.34 -14.56
CA ASP A 164 8.72 -8.27 -14.23
C ASP A 164 8.47 -8.88 -12.82
N VAL A 165 7.41 -8.46 -12.12
CA VAL A 165 7.04 -9.03 -10.80
C VAL A 165 6.46 -10.46 -10.91
N THR A 166 6.27 -10.99 -12.13
CA THR A 166 6.10 -12.42 -12.39
C THR A 166 7.42 -13.15 -12.62
N ASP A 167 8.52 -12.44 -12.85
CA ASP A 167 9.80 -13.05 -13.12
C ASP A 167 10.42 -13.51 -11.81
N HIS A 168 10.67 -14.81 -11.76
CA HIS A 168 11.24 -15.47 -10.61
C HIS A 168 12.58 -16.07 -10.99
N ILE A 169 13.61 -15.70 -10.25
CA ILE A 169 14.97 -16.23 -10.40
C ILE A 169 15.37 -16.96 -9.13
N HIS A 170 16.43 -17.77 -9.19
CA HIS A 170 16.91 -18.45 -7.99
C HIS A 170 17.47 -17.43 -7.00
N SER A 171 17.28 -17.64 -5.71
CA SER A 171 17.69 -16.71 -4.64
C SER A 171 19.19 -16.39 -4.67
N GLN A 172 19.99 -17.37 -5.10
CA GLN A 172 21.44 -17.23 -5.25
C GLN A 172 21.82 -16.35 -6.44
N GLU A 173 21.05 -16.43 -7.53
CA GLU A 173 21.20 -15.58 -8.70
C GLU A 173 20.79 -14.14 -8.36
N ALA A 174 19.65 -13.96 -7.69
CA ALA A 174 19.21 -12.67 -7.18
C ALA A 174 20.24 -12.00 -6.26
N ALA A 175 20.85 -12.77 -5.36
CA ALA A 175 21.88 -12.26 -4.45
C ALA A 175 23.17 -11.82 -5.16
N SER A 176 23.42 -12.32 -6.38
CA SER A 176 24.57 -11.92 -7.20
C SER A 176 24.29 -10.75 -8.14
N MET A 177 23.05 -10.30 -8.26
CA MET A 177 22.69 -9.17 -9.11
C MET A 177 23.10 -7.85 -8.47
N SER A 178 23.73 -6.98 -9.26
CA SER A 178 23.96 -5.58 -8.91
C SER A 178 22.84 -4.70 -9.48
N PRO A 179 22.44 -3.63 -8.78
CA PRO A 179 21.57 -2.62 -9.36
C PRO A 179 22.22 -2.01 -10.61
N PRO A 180 21.45 -1.61 -11.62
CA PRO A 180 21.98 -0.90 -12.78
C PRO A 180 22.67 0.42 -12.35
N PRO A 181 23.71 0.84 -13.10
CA PRO A 181 24.44 2.08 -12.83
C PRO A 181 23.58 3.33 -12.97
#